data_AF-A0A7J2XCA3-F1
#
_entry.id   AF-A0A7J2XCA3-F1
#
_cell.length_a   1.000
_cell.length_b   1.000
_cell.length_c   1.000
_cell.angle_alpha   90.00
_cell.angle_beta   90.00
_cell.angle_gamma   90.00
#
_symmetry.space_group_name_H-M   'P 1'
#
loop_
_entity.id
_entity.type
_entity.pdbx_description
1 polymer ?
#
loop_
_entity_poly.entity_id
_entity_poly.type
_entity_poly.pdbx_seq_one_letter_code
_entity_poly.pdbx_strand_id
1 'polypeptide(L)'
;MKIYVDYRERELVEVLRERFGDIEEVNLKVGDLVLALDDHVVVLERKSAPDFIESLRSNRLWEQLLRMQSVDKIFGKEVRRRFLLLHGSISRLILHEFDEKLWASLSGAFMEVVYVYGIPIFFL
;
A
#
# COMPACT_ATOMS: atom_id res chain seq x y z
N MET A 1 -8.91 -13.82 13.18
CA MET A 1 -8.38 -12.91 12.14
C MET A 1 -8.74 -13.49 10.79
N LYS A 2 -9.23 -12.67 9.86
CA LYS A 2 -9.46 -13.06 8.46
C LYS A 2 -8.59 -12.21 7.53
N ILE A 3 -8.10 -12.81 6.47
CA ILE A 3 -7.25 -12.15 5.47
C ILE A 3 -8.06 -12.02 4.19
N TYR A 4 -8.30 -10.78 3.76
CA TYR A 4 -8.97 -10.46 2.50
C TYR A 4 -7.95 -9.93 1.52
N VAL A 5 -7.88 -10.49 0.33
CA VAL A 5 -6.95 -10.06 -0.72
C VAL A 5 -7.75 -9.60 -1.93
N ASP A 6 -7.31 -8.52 -2.57
CA ASP A 6 -7.92 -8.12 -3.83
C ASP A 6 -7.60 -9.16 -4.93
N TYR A 7 -8.63 -9.67 -5.62
CA TYR A 7 -8.43 -10.70 -6.65
C TYR A 7 -7.56 -10.23 -7.83
N ARG A 8 -7.36 -8.90 -7.99
CA ARG A 8 -6.47 -8.32 -9.00
C ARG A 8 -4.99 -8.62 -8.69
N GLU A 9 -4.65 -8.84 -7.43
CA GLU A 9 -3.29 -9.09 -6.95
C GLU A 9 -2.94 -10.59 -6.94
N ARG A 10 -2.93 -11.22 -8.11
CA ARG A 10 -2.76 -12.68 -8.26
C ARG A 10 -1.52 -13.24 -7.57
N GLU A 11 -0.37 -12.59 -7.74
CA GLU A 11 0.88 -13.01 -7.10
C GLU A 11 0.78 -12.96 -5.56
N LEU A 12 0.10 -11.95 -5.01
CA LEU A 12 -0.08 -11.82 -3.58
C LEU A 12 -1.03 -12.90 -3.03
N VAL A 13 -2.10 -13.20 -3.76
CA VAL A 13 -3.04 -14.28 -3.43
C VAL A 13 -2.31 -15.61 -3.30
N GLU A 14 -1.48 -15.97 -4.29
CA GLU A 14 -0.73 -17.23 -4.29
C GLU A 14 0.20 -17.33 -3.06
N VAL A 15 1.03 -16.30 -2.84
CA VAL A 15 1.98 -16.27 -1.71
C VAL A 15 1.27 -16.34 -0.36
N LEU A 16 0.15 -15.62 -0.20
CA LEU A 16 -0.59 -15.62 1.06
C LEU A 16 -1.33 -16.95 1.28
N ARG A 17 -1.87 -17.55 0.24
CA ARG A 17 -2.52 -18.87 0.33
C ARG A 17 -1.52 -19.95 0.72
N GLU A 18 -0.33 -19.95 0.15
CA GLU A 18 0.74 -20.89 0.52
C GLU A 18 1.17 -20.75 1.99
N ARG A 19 1.22 -19.52 2.52
CA ARG A 19 1.70 -19.26 3.89
C ARG A 19 0.63 -19.37 4.97
N PHE A 20 -0.61 -18.99 4.68
CA PHE A 20 -1.68 -18.87 5.68
C PHE A 20 -2.84 -19.85 5.45
N GLY A 21 -2.95 -20.47 4.27
CA GLY A 21 -4.00 -21.42 3.91
C GLY A 21 -5.36 -20.76 3.66
N ASP A 22 -5.94 -20.16 4.70
CA ASP A 22 -7.28 -19.56 4.69
C ASP A 22 -7.21 -18.06 4.37
N ILE A 23 -7.47 -17.72 3.10
CA ILE A 23 -7.60 -16.34 2.60
C ILE A 23 -8.88 -16.19 1.78
N GLU A 24 -9.54 -15.03 1.88
CA GLU A 24 -10.74 -14.69 1.11
C GLU A 24 -10.37 -13.72 -0.03
N GLU A 25 -10.52 -14.16 -1.27
CA GLU A 25 -10.36 -13.30 -2.45
C GLU A 25 -11.63 -12.48 -2.68
N VAL A 26 -11.52 -11.16 -2.74
CA VAL A 26 -12.65 -10.25 -2.85
C VAL A 26 -12.34 -9.07 -3.78
N ASN A 27 -13.36 -8.34 -4.21
CA ASN A 27 -13.17 -7.04 -4.87
C ASN A 27 -13.02 -5.96 -3.79
N LEU A 28 -11.79 -5.62 -3.41
CA LEU A 28 -11.57 -4.58 -2.42
C LEU A 28 -11.84 -3.21 -3.04
N LYS A 29 -12.68 -2.42 -2.37
CA LYS A 29 -12.87 -1.00 -2.75
C LYS A 29 -11.60 -0.18 -2.54
N VAL A 30 -10.74 -0.62 -1.63
CA VAL A 30 -9.52 0.07 -1.23
C VAL A 30 -8.51 -0.89 -0.61
N GLY A 31 -7.23 -0.66 -0.87
CA GLY A 31 -6.15 -1.55 -0.48
C GLY A 31 -6.09 -2.81 -1.34
N ASP A 32 -4.93 -3.44 -1.30
CA ASP A 32 -4.63 -4.72 -1.93
C ASP A 32 -4.84 -5.90 -0.96
N LEU A 33 -4.77 -5.60 0.34
CA LEU A 33 -4.94 -6.56 1.42
C LEU A 33 -5.66 -5.89 2.61
N VAL A 34 -6.63 -6.59 3.19
CA VAL A 34 -7.30 -6.18 4.42
C VAL A 34 -7.20 -7.30 5.46
N LEU A 35 -6.64 -6.97 6.62
CA LEU A 35 -6.64 -7.84 7.79
C LEU A 35 -7.84 -7.49 8.66
N ALA A 36 -8.82 -8.38 8.74
CA ALA A 36 -9.96 -8.21 9.62
C ALA A 36 -9.71 -8.90 10.96
N LEU A 37 -9.54 -8.08 12.00
CA LEU A 37 -9.46 -8.48 13.39
C LEU A 37 -10.86 -8.44 14.01
N ASP A 38 -10.99 -8.76 15.29
CA ASP A 38 -12.31 -8.94 15.91
C ASP A 38 -13.14 -7.66 15.88
N ASP A 39 -12.55 -6.52 16.25
CA ASP A 39 -13.21 -5.22 16.39
C ASP A 39 -12.84 -4.18 15.31
N HIS A 40 -11.79 -4.43 14.53
CA HIS A 40 -11.30 -3.47 13.53
C HIS A 40 -10.68 -4.15 12.31
N VAL A 41 -10.36 -3.35 11.30
CA VAL A 41 -9.58 -3.76 10.14
C VAL A 41 -8.32 -2.93 10.00
N VAL A 42 -7.35 -3.53 9.32
CA VAL A 42 -6.11 -2.90 8.89
C VAL A 42 -6.00 -3.04 7.39
N VAL A 43 -5.75 -1.93 6.69
CA VAL A 43 -5.66 -1.86 5.24
C VAL A 43 -4.21 -1.72 4.81
N LEU A 44 -3.79 -2.53 3.84
CA LEU A 44 -2.48 -2.50 3.23
C LEU A 44 -2.65 -2.20 1.74
N GLU A 45 -1.91 -1.21 1.26
CA GLU A 45 -1.66 -0.98 -0.17
C GLU A 45 -0.24 -1.45 -0.47
N ARG A 46 -0.06 -2.37 -1.40
CA ARG A 46 1.24 -2.82 -1.88
C ARG A 46 1.61 -1.98 -3.09
N LYS A 47 2.86 -1.53 -3.14
CA LYS A 47 3.35 -0.84 -4.33
C LYS A 47 4.80 -1.21 -4.60
N SER A 48 5.09 -1.59 -5.84
CA SER A 48 6.47 -1.83 -6.25
C SER A 48 7.24 -0.50 -6.32
N ALA A 49 8.55 -0.51 -6.11
CA ALA A 49 9.35 0.71 -6.21
C ALA A 49 9.23 1.40 -7.60
N PRO A 50 9.21 0.68 -8.75
CA PRO A 50 8.92 1.29 -10.04
C PRO A 50 7.50 1.90 -10.12
N ASP A 51 6.47 1.19 -9.66
CA ASP A 51 5.09 1.70 -9.67
C ASP A 51 4.92 2.92 -8.75
N PHE A 52 5.67 2.98 -7.65
CA PHE A 52 5.71 4.15 -6.78
C PHE A 52 6.21 5.39 -7.52
N ILE A 53 7.32 5.28 -8.26
CA ILE A 53 7.85 6.39 -9.06
C ILE A 53 6.86 6.80 -10.16
N GLU A 54 6.27 5.83 -10.86
CA GLU A 54 5.31 6.10 -11.93
C GLU A 54 4.03 6.77 -11.40
N SER A 55 3.52 6.28 -10.27
CA SER A 55 2.33 6.84 -9.62
C SER A 55 2.55 8.24 -9.04
N LEU A 56 3.78 8.58 -8.64
CA LEU A 56 4.16 9.96 -8.29
C LEU A 56 4.10 10.89 -9.49
N ARG A 57 4.69 10.47 -10.63
CA ARG A 57 4.72 11.28 -11.86
C ARG A 57 3.34 11.53 -12.45
N SER A 58 2.43 10.58 -12.28
CA SER A 58 1.07 10.62 -12.82
C SER A 58 0.01 11.13 -11.83
N ASN A 59 0.40 11.54 -10.61
CA ASN A 59 -0.50 11.86 -9.50
C ASN A 59 -1.42 10.72 -9.00
N ARG A 60 -1.32 9.51 -9.59
CA ARG A 60 -2.11 8.33 -9.20
C ARG A 60 -1.92 7.97 -7.73
N LEU A 61 -0.71 8.17 -7.17
CA LEU A 61 -0.44 7.87 -5.76
C LEU A 61 -1.37 8.65 -4.83
N TRP A 62 -1.54 9.95 -5.08
CA TRP A 62 -2.34 10.83 -4.23
C TRP A 62 -3.82 10.43 -4.24
N GLU A 63 -4.36 10.09 -5.41
CA GLU A 63 -5.72 9.58 -5.53
C GLU A 63 -5.93 8.27 -4.76
N GLN A 64 -4.95 7.36 -4.79
CA GLN A 64 -4.99 6.11 -4.03
C GLN A 64 -5.01 6.39 -2.52
N LEU A 65 -4.12 7.26 -2.02
CA LEU A 65 -4.04 7.59 -0.59
C LEU A 65 -5.31 8.33 -0.09
N LEU A 66 -5.86 9.25 -0.90
CA LEU A 66 -7.14 9.90 -0.59
C LEU A 66 -8.28 8.88 -0.46
N ARG A 67 -8.37 7.93 -1.40
CA ARG A 67 -9.38 6.86 -1.32
C ARG A 67 -9.19 6.01 -0.07
N MET A 68 -7.95 5.64 0.27
CA MET A 68 -7.63 4.94 1.52
C MET A 68 -8.13 5.71 2.73
N GLN A 69 -7.84 7.01 2.82
CA GLN A 69 -8.29 7.84 3.94
C GLN A 69 -9.81 7.97 4.04
N SER A 70 -10.51 8.08 2.91
CA SER A 70 -11.97 8.31 2.88
C SER A 70 -12.83 7.14 3.37
N VAL A 71 -12.24 5.96 3.56
CA VAL A 71 -12.96 4.74 3.94
C VAL A 71 -12.76 4.47 5.43
N ASP A 72 -13.78 4.73 6.24
CA ASP A 72 -13.74 4.51 7.69
C ASP A 72 -14.18 3.11 8.12
N LYS A 73 -14.87 2.38 7.25
CA LYS A 73 -15.36 1.03 7.55
C LYS A 73 -15.21 0.09 6.36
N ILE A 74 -14.80 -1.15 6.64
CA ILE A 74 -14.80 -2.26 5.69
C ILE A 74 -15.41 -3.46 6.40
N PHE A 75 -16.31 -4.18 5.72
CA PHE A 75 -17.06 -5.31 6.30
C PHE A 75 -17.76 -4.99 7.64
N GLY A 76 -18.23 -3.74 7.78
CA GLY A 76 -18.90 -3.26 8.99
C GLY A 76 -17.97 -2.90 10.17
N LYS A 77 -16.66 -3.12 10.03
CA LYS A 77 -15.64 -2.87 11.06
C LYS A 77 -14.87 -1.59 10.78
N GLU A 78 -14.41 -0.91 11.84
CA GLU A 78 -13.66 0.33 11.76
C GLU A 78 -12.26 0.12 11.15
N VAL A 79 -11.86 0.99 10.21
CA VAL A 79 -10.48 1.04 9.68
C VAL A 79 -9.60 1.81 10.67
N ARG A 80 -8.87 1.08 11.51
CA ARG A 80 -7.98 1.71 12.50
C ARG A 80 -6.60 2.04 11.97
N ARG A 81 -6.11 1.27 11.01
CA ARG A 81 -4.75 1.43 10.46
C ARG A 81 -4.76 1.24 8.96
N ARG A 82 -3.92 2.03 8.30
CA ARG A 82 -3.64 2.02 6.87
C ARG A 82 -2.13 2.07 6.73
N PHE A 83 -1.54 1.29 5.84
CA PHE A 83 -0.12 1.43 5.56
C PHE A 83 0.19 1.11 4.10
N LEU A 84 1.25 1.76 3.61
CA LEU A 84 1.81 1.55 2.29
C LEU A 84 3.01 0.60 2.43
N LEU A 85 2.96 -0.53 1.73
CA LEU A 85 4.06 -1.48 1.66
C LEU A 85 4.81 -1.28 0.34
N LEU A 86 5.98 -0.65 0.41
CA LEU A 86 6.87 -0.47 -0.73
C LEU A 86 7.78 -1.68 -0.90
N HIS A 87 7.52 -2.44 -1.96
CA HIS A 87 8.28 -3.63 -2.34
C HIS A 87 9.40 -3.26 -3.32
N GLY A 88 10.61 -3.72 -3.03
CA GLY A 88 11.76 -3.60 -3.91
C GLY A 88 12.67 -2.42 -3.57
N SER A 89 13.76 -2.32 -4.32
CA SER A 89 14.85 -1.40 -3.98
C SER A 89 14.67 -0.03 -4.64
N ILE A 90 14.23 0.95 -3.84
CA ILE A 90 14.27 2.37 -4.23
C ILE A 90 15.71 2.83 -4.43
N SER A 91 16.64 2.34 -3.60
CA SER A 91 18.06 2.67 -3.75
C SER A 91 18.62 2.24 -5.10
N ARG A 92 18.28 1.06 -5.63
CA ARG A 92 18.69 0.65 -6.99
C ARG A 92 18.16 1.58 -8.08
N LEU A 93 16.98 2.19 -7.88
CA LEU A 93 16.43 3.17 -8.82
C LEU A 93 17.19 4.51 -8.78
N ILE A 94 17.85 4.83 -7.66
CA ILE A 94 18.64 6.05 -7.45
C ILE A 94 20.14 5.83 -7.77
N LEU A 95 20.66 4.61 -7.60
CA LEU A 95 22.10 4.31 -7.58
C LEU A 95 22.78 4.31 -8.96
N HIS A 96 22.03 4.26 -10.06
CA HIS A 96 22.68 4.24 -11.38
C HIS A 96 23.29 5.59 -11.77
N GLU A 97 22.65 6.70 -11.40
CA GLU A 97 23.20 8.06 -11.40
C GLU A 97 22.42 8.81 -10.32
N PHE A 98 23.09 9.30 -9.27
CA PHE A 98 22.41 9.98 -8.16
C PHE A 98 21.74 11.26 -8.68
N ASP A 99 20.44 11.19 -8.94
CA ASP A 99 19.62 12.33 -9.33
C ASP A 99 19.08 13.03 -8.07
N GLU A 100 19.72 14.13 -7.69
CA GLU A 100 19.33 14.98 -6.56
C GLU A 100 17.87 15.44 -6.65
N LYS A 101 17.35 15.68 -7.86
CA LYS A 101 15.96 16.11 -8.06
C LYS A 101 15.01 14.97 -7.81
N LEU A 102 15.36 13.76 -8.27
CA LEU A 102 14.59 12.56 -7.96
C LEU A 102 14.59 12.29 -6.45
N TRP A 103 15.74 12.40 -5.79
CA TRP A 103 15.82 12.21 -4.34
C TRP A 103 15.00 13.23 -3.56
N ALA A 104 15.05 14.50 -3.94
CA ALA A 104 14.21 15.54 -3.33
C ALA A 104 12.71 15.26 -3.52
N SER A 105 12.33 14.82 -4.72
CA SER A 105 10.94 14.47 -5.04
C SER A 105 10.45 13.25 -4.23
N LEU A 106 11.28 12.20 -4.13
CA LEU A 106 10.97 11.01 -3.32
C LEU A 106 10.89 11.34 -1.83
N SER A 107 11.82 12.15 -1.33
CA SER A 107 11.82 12.58 0.07
C SER A 107 10.57 13.39 0.41
N GLY A 108 10.20 14.35 -0.44
CA GLY A 108 8.97 15.11 -0.30
C GLY A 108 7.73 14.21 -0.35
N ALA A 109 7.71 13.24 -1.28
CA ALA A 109 6.63 12.29 -1.36
C ALA A 109 6.49 11.44 -0.09
N PHE A 110 7.60 10.90 0.46
CA PHE A 110 7.54 10.14 1.70
C PHE A 110 7.01 10.98 2.86
N MET A 111 7.45 12.24 2.97
CA MET A 111 6.95 13.16 3.98
C MET A 111 5.46 13.43 3.81
N GLU A 112 4.99 13.64 2.59
CA GLU A 112 3.57 13.84 2.28
C GLU A 112 2.74 12.62 2.72
N VAL A 113 3.14 11.40 2.31
CA VAL A 113 2.44 10.15 2.69
C VAL A 113 2.37 9.98 4.20
N VAL A 114 3.47 10.20 4.90
CA VAL A 114 3.55 9.95 6.36
C VAL A 114 2.86 11.05 7.16
N TYR A 115 3.10 12.33 6.85
CA TYR A 115 2.69 13.45 7.71
C TYR A 115 1.40 14.12 7.27
N VAL A 116 1.07 14.12 5.97
CA VAL A 116 -0.20 14.68 5.48
C VAL A 116 -1.26 13.60 5.41
N TYR A 117 -0.95 12.46 4.78
CA TYR A 117 -1.90 11.36 4.70
C TYR A 117 -1.95 10.51 5.98
N GLY A 118 -0.98 10.62 6.88
CA GLY A 118 -0.96 9.84 8.11
C GLY A 118 -0.81 8.33 7.86
N ILE A 119 -0.26 7.94 6.72
CA ILE A 119 -0.11 6.54 6.29
C ILE A 119 1.36 6.15 6.44
N PRO A 120 1.72 5.25 7.38
CA PRO A 120 3.07 4.74 7.49
C PRO A 120 3.52 4.00 6.22
N ILE A 121 4.81 4.11 5.91
CA ILE A 121 5.46 3.38 4.82
C ILE A 121 6.34 2.30 5.41
N PHE A 122 6.17 1.06 4.96
CA PHE A 122 7.05 -0.06 5.25
C PHE A 122 7.80 -0.45 3.97
N PHE A 123 9.09 -0.73 4.09
CA PHE A 123 9.94 -1.15 2.96
C PHE A 123 10.26 -2.64 3.07
N LEU A 124 10.18 -3.37 1.96
CA LEU A 124 10.38 -4.82 1.90
C LEU A 124 11.17 -5.24 0.66
#